data_AF-A0A381R3A5-F1
#
_entry.id   AF-A0A381R3A5-F1
#
_cell.length_a   1.000
_cell.length_b   1.000
_cell.length_c   1.000
_cell.angle_alpha   90.00
_cell.angle_beta   90.00
_cell.angle_gamma   90.00
#
_symmetry.space_group_name_H-M   'P 1'
#
loop_
_entity.id
_entity.type
_entity.pdbx_description
1 polymer ?
#
loop_
_entity_poly.entity_id
_entity_poly.type
_entity_poly.pdbx_seq_one_letter_code
_entity_poly.pdbx_strand_id
1 'polypeptide(L)'
;MKQDYYEILGISKAASSSEIKKAYRKEAIKYHPDKNPGDKTAEANFKKAAEAYEILSDPDKKSRYDQFGHNAFEGAGGFGAGGMNMDDIFSQFGDIFGSAFGSSFGGFGRSGQTRVRGSNLRIKVKLSLDEIINGVEKKIKVNRKILSKDAKFSNCSVCNGSGQVTKITNTILGRMQSSSICVNCNGSGQSLSHKPSGADSSGMLNHEETVSIKIPPGVEEGMQLKVSGKGNESNNKNGSSGDLLVLIEELPNDDFVREGKHLHYDLYISISEATLGISKDINLIGGKVRIKLEPGIQSGKTLRLRNKGIQDINSYSKGDLLVHVNIWTPKVLSKKQKEFFKEMIDDDNFKPNPKKSDKSFFEKVRDMFA
;
A
#
# COMPACT_ATOMS: atom_id res chain seq x y z
N MET A 1 -31.07 -25.79 -25.56
CA MET A 1 -30.46 -26.53 -24.44
C MET A 1 -29.64 -25.53 -23.63
N LYS A 2 -29.81 -25.49 -22.31
CA LYS A 2 -28.97 -24.67 -21.42
C LYS A 2 -27.56 -25.27 -21.38
N GLN A 3 -26.52 -24.43 -21.40
CA GLN A 3 -25.12 -24.88 -21.31
C GLN A 3 -24.86 -25.52 -19.95
N ASP A 4 -23.99 -26.54 -19.89
CA ASP A 4 -23.66 -27.19 -18.62
C ASP A 4 -22.87 -26.21 -17.71
N TYR A 5 -23.24 -26.10 -16.44
CA TYR A 5 -22.55 -25.24 -15.46
C TYR A 5 -21.06 -25.59 -15.30
N TYR A 6 -20.66 -26.85 -15.51
CA TYR A 6 -19.24 -27.22 -15.50
C TYR A 6 -18.49 -26.67 -16.72
N GLU A 7 -19.15 -26.61 -17.89
CA GLU A 7 -18.58 -26.02 -19.11
C GLU A 7 -18.49 -24.50 -19.01
N ILE A 8 -19.50 -23.86 -18.42
CA ILE A 8 -19.51 -22.40 -18.19
C ILE A 8 -18.32 -21.97 -17.32
N LEU A 9 -17.97 -22.76 -16.30
CA LEU A 9 -16.82 -22.50 -15.45
C LEU A 9 -15.51 -23.10 -16.00
N GLY A 10 -15.56 -23.88 -17.08
CA GLY A 10 -14.38 -24.52 -17.69
C GLY A 10 -13.70 -25.55 -16.80
N ILE A 11 -14.48 -26.34 -16.06
CA ILE A 11 -14.02 -27.33 -15.08
C ILE A 11 -14.62 -28.72 -15.32
N SER A 12 -13.98 -29.75 -14.77
CA SER A 12 -14.51 -31.12 -14.79
C SER A 12 -15.65 -31.32 -13.78
N LYS A 13 -16.54 -32.29 -14.04
CA LYS A 13 -17.60 -32.72 -13.09
C LYS A 13 -17.03 -33.26 -11.77
N ALA A 14 -15.79 -33.74 -11.78
CA ALA A 14 -15.06 -34.20 -10.61
C ALA A 14 -14.33 -33.07 -9.84
N ALA A 15 -14.50 -31.81 -10.24
CA ALA A 15 -13.83 -30.68 -9.61
C ALA A 15 -14.21 -30.54 -8.12
N SER A 16 -13.20 -30.30 -7.30
CA SER A 16 -13.39 -29.98 -5.88
C SER A 16 -14.04 -28.60 -5.69
N SER A 17 -14.64 -28.37 -4.53
CA SER A 17 -15.21 -27.05 -4.15
C SER A 17 -14.19 -25.91 -4.28
N SER A 18 -12.92 -26.21 -4.02
CA SER A 18 -11.81 -25.26 -4.17
C SER A 18 -11.53 -24.88 -5.62
N GLU A 19 -11.64 -25.83 -6.55
CA GLU A 19 -11.45 -25.64 -7.99
C GLU A 19 -12.63 -24.89 -8.60
N ILE A 20 -13.86 -25.22 -8.19
CA ILE A 20 -15.08 -24.49 -8.57
C ILE A 20 -14.96 -23.00 -8.19
N LYS A 21 -14.52 -22.71 -6.96
CA LYS A 21 -14.31 -21.32 -6.49
C LYS A 21 -13.16 -20.61 -7.22
N LYS A 22 -12.13 -21.34 -7.64
CA LYS A 22 -11.00 -20.76 -8.40
C LYS A 22 -11.40 -20.45 -9.83
N ALA A 23 -12.15 -21.34 -10.46
CA ALA A 23 -12.67 -21.18 -11.81
C ALA A 23 -13.65 -20.00 -11.92
N TYR A 24 -14.61 -19.91 -10.99
CA TYR A 24 -15.52 -18.77 -10.92
C TYR A 24 -14.77 -17.44 -10.77
N ARG A 25 -13.75 -17.36 -9.90
CA ARG A 25 -12.93 -16.15 -9.76
C ARG A 25 -12.25 -15.73 -11.06
N LYS A 26 -11.77 -16.70 -11.84
CA LYS A 26 -11.11 -16.43 -13.11
C LYS A 26 -12.09 -15.84 -14.13
N GLU A 27 -13.28 -16.41 -14.25
CA GLU A 27 -14.31 -15.92 -15.18
C GLU A 27 -14.94 -14.59 -14.69
N ALA A 28 -15.15 -14.42 -13.37
CA ALA A 28 -15.68 -13.19 -12.78
C ALA A 28 -14.75 -11.99 -12.99
N ILE A 29 -13.42 -12.19 -12.89
CA ILE A 29 -12.43 -11.13 -13.20
C ILE A 29 -12.38 -10.87 -14.71
N LYS A 30 -12.53 -11.90 -15.53
CA LYS A 30 -12.46 -11.80 -17.00
C LYS A 30 -13.65 -11.01 -17.57
N TYR A 31 -14.86 -11.24 -17.04
CA TYR A 31 -16.09 -10.59 -17.50
C TYR A 31 -16.59 -9.48 -16.57
N HIS A 32 -15.71 -8.95 -15.71
CA HIS A 32 -16.07 -7.87 -14.80
C HIS A 32 -16.51 -6.61 -15.59
N PRO A 33 -17.62 -5.93 -15.20
CA PRO A 33 -18.09 -4.70 -15.85
C PRO A 33 -17.04 -3.58 -15.87
N ASP A 34 -16.28 -3.39 -14.80
CA ASP A 34 -15.18 -2.39 -14.78
C ASP A 34 -14.10 -2.64 -15.82
N LYS A 35 -13.85 -3.91 -16.18
CA LYS A 35 -12.86 -4.27 -17.22
C LYS A 35 -13.47 -4.32 -18.62
N ASN A 36 -14.80 -4.43 -18.71
CA ASN A 36 -15.55 -4.55 -19.96
C ASN A 36 -16.77 -3.62 -19.95
N PRO A 37 -16.58 -2.29 -19.83
CA PRO A 37 -17.69 -1.35 -19.70
C PRO A 37 -18.53 -1.32 -20.98
N GLY A 38 -19.83 -1.56 -20.85
CA GLY A 38 -20.80 -1.51 -21.95
C GLY A 38 -20.86 -2.75 -22.84
N ASP A 39 -20.10 -3.82 -22.54
CA ASP A 39 -20.15 -5.07 -23.29
C ASP A 39 -21.26 -6.01 -22.78
N LYS A 40 -22.36 -6.07 -23.53
CA LYS A 40 -23.52 -6.93 -23.25
C LYS A 40 -23.18 -8.43 -23.28
N THR A 41 -22.14 -8.83 -24.00
CA THR A 41 -21.71 -10.23 -24.08
C THR A 41 -20.94 -10.65 -22.84
N ALA A 42 -20.06 -9.77 -22.33
CA ALA A 42 -19.40 -9.95 -21.05
C ALA A 42 -20.41 -10.02 -19.90
N GLU A 43 -21.40 -9.13 -19.88
CA GLU A 43 -22.47 -9.14 -18.88
C GLU A 43 -23.28 -10.45 -18.88
N ALA A 44 -23.64 -10.96 -20.06
CA ALA A 44 -24.36 -12.23 -20.20
C ALA A 44 -23.52 -13.43 -19.72
N ASN A 45 -22.21 -13.44 -20.02
CA ASN A 45 -21.31 -14.49 -19.57
C ASN A 45 -21.02 -14.42 -18.06
N PHE A 46 -20.96 -13.21 -17.50
CA PHE A 46 -20.84 -13.00 -16.06
C PHE A 46 -22.07 -13.54 -15.31
N LYS A 47 -23.28 -13.26 -15.81
CA LYS A 47 -24.54 -13.80 -15.25
C LYS A 47 -24.56 -15.33 -15.26
N LYS A 48 -24.17 -15.95 -16.38
CA LYS A 48 -24.07 -17.42 -16.48
C LYS A 48 -23.05 -18.00 -15.51
N ALA A 49 -21.89 -17.37 -15.34
CA ALA A 49 -20.86 -17.83 -14.42
C ALA A 49 -21.30 -17.71 -12.94
N ALA A 50 -22.04 -16.66 -12.61
CA ALA A 50 -22.61 -16.48 -11.27
C ALA A 50 -23.67 -17.55 -10.95
N GLU A 51 -24.58 -17.81 -11.89
CA GLU A 51 -25.60 -18.88 -11.77
C GLU A 51 -24.93 -20.26 -11.61
N ALA A 52 -23.93 -20.56 -12.43
CA ALA A 52 -23.15 -21.79 -12.33
C ALA A 52 -22.48 -21.95 -10.95
N TYR A 53 -21.91 -20.86 -10.41
CA TYR A 53 -21.28 -20.89 -9.10
C TYR A 53 -22.30 -21.06 -7.97
N GLU A 54 -23.47 -20.45 -8.05
CA GLU A 54 -24.51 -20.58 -7.02
C GLU A 54 -24.99 -22.03 -6.86
N ILE A 55 -25.13 -22.74 -7.98
CA ILE A 55 -25.55 -24.15 -7.98
C ILE A 55 -24.40 -25.07 -7.59
N LEU A 56 -23.19 -24.86 -8.13
CA LEU A 56 -22.07 -25.79 -7.93
C LEU A 56 -21.29 -25.57 -6.62
N SER A 57 -21.41 -24.41 -5.97
CA SER A 57 -20.71 -24.11 -4.71
C SER A 57 -21.36 -24.71 -3.48
N ASP A 58 -22.68 -24.96 -3.52
CA ASP A 58 -23.45 -25.58 -2.46
C ASP A 58 -23.53 -27.10 -2.69
N PRO A 59 -23.09 -27.94 -1.73
CA PRO A 59 -23.08 -29.40 -1.90
C PRO A 59 -24.46 -30.00 -2.21
N ASP A 60 -25.54 -29.46 -1.64
CA ASP A 60 -26.89 -29.98 -1.79
C ASP A 60 -27.51 -29.53 -3.12
N LYS A 61 -27.21 -28.32 -3.59
CA LYS A 61 -27.59 -27.86 -4.93
C LYS A 61 -26.79 -28.56 -6.02
N LYS A 62 -25.48 -28.75 -5.82
CA LYS A 62 -24.60 -29.49 -6.74
C LYS A 62 -25.07 -30.93 -6.89
N SER A 63 -25.39 -31.62 -5.79
CA SER A 63 -25.89 -32.99 -5.82
C SER A 63 -27.19 -33.12 -6.63
N ARG A 64 -28.12 -32.17 -6.46
CA ARG A 64 -29.38 -32.13 -7.22
C ARG A 64 -29.15 -31.85 -8.71
N TYR A 65 -28.26 -30.91 -9.04
CA TYR A 65 -27.86 -30.64 -10.42
C TYR A 65 -27.17 -31.84 -11.08
N ASP A 66 -26.30 -32.55 -10.35
CA ASP A 66 -25.61 -33.73 -10.87
C ASP A 66 -26.57 -34.89 -11.15
N GLN A 67 -27.69 -34.98 -10.43
CA GLN A 67 -28.71 -36.03 -10.58
C GLN A 67 -29.78 -35.72 -11.63
N PHE A 68 -30.25 -34.47 -11.71
CA PHE A 68 -31.41 -34.09 -12.52
C PHE A 68 -31.11 -33.02 -13.57
N GLY A 69 -29.86 -32.56 -13.67
CA GLY A 69 -29.44 -31.49 -14.58
C GLY A 69 -30.17 -30.18 -14.30
N HIS A 70 -30.35 -29.37 -15.35
CA HIS A 70 -31.08 -28.10 -15.26
C HIS A 70 -32.56 -28.25 -14.86
N ASN A 71 -33.13 -29.44 -14.99
CA ASN A 71 -34.51 -29.73 -14.60
C ASN A 71 -34.69 -29.85 -13.07
N ALA A 72 -33.58 -29.97 -12.32
CA ALA A 72 -33.60 -30.04 -10.85
C ALA A 72 -34.25 -28.82 -10.18
N PHE A 73 -34.33 -27.70 -10.90
CA PHE A 73 -34.79 -26.41 -10.40
C PHE A 73 -36.00 -25.87 -11.17
N GLU A 74 -36.51 -26.59 -12.17
CA GLU A 74 -37.75 -26.27 -12.90
C GLU A 74 -38.92 -27.02 -12.25
N GLY A 75 -39.50 -26.46 -11.18
CA GLY A 75 -40.71 -27.01 -10.54
C GLY A 75 -40.87 -26.73 -9.04
N ALA A 76 -39.83 -26.28 -8.35
CA ALA A 76 -39.94 -25.81 -6.96
C ALA A 76 -40.26 -24.30 -6.96
N GLY A 77 -41.53 -23.95 -6.74
CA GLY A 77 -42.03 -22.58 -6.67
C GLY A 77 -41.42 -21.77 -5.52
N GLY A 78 -40.18 -21.31 -5.69
CA GLY A 78 -39.50 -20.52 -4.68
C GLY A 78 -38.35 -19.62 -5.17
N PHE A 79 -37.82 -19.80 -6.39
CA PHE A 79 -36.67 -19.00 -6.85
C PHE A 79 -36.64 -18.82 -8.37
N GLY A 80 -37.77 -18.41 -8.95
CA GLY A 80 -37.92 -18.26 -10.39
C GLY A 80 -38.91 -17.17 -10.78
N ALA A 81 -38.88 -16.01 -10.12
CA ALA A 81 -39.67 -14.83 -10.50
C ALA A 81 -39.17 -13.57 -9.78
N GLY A 82 -37.87 -13.30 -9.89
CA GLY A 82 -37.28 -12.06 -9.43
C GLY A 82 -35.97 -11.92 -10.17
N GLY A 83 -35.95 -11.09 -11.22
CA GLY A 83 -34.72 -10.78 -11.93
C GLY A 83 -33.70 -10.31 -10.92
N MET A 84 -32.63 -11.09 -10.72
CA MET A 84 -31.49 -10.63 -9.95
C MET A 84 -30.95 -9.40 -10.67
N ASN A 85 -31.21 -8.22 -10.11
CA ASN A 85 -30.65 -6.99 -10.63
C ASN A 85 -29.13 -7.06 -10.52
N MET A 86 -28.43 -6.44 -11.47
CA MET A 86 -26.96 -6.35 -11.45
C MET A 86 -26.47 -5.84 -10.09
N ASP A 87 -27.20 -4.90 -9.47
CA ASP A 87 -26.87 -4.34 -8.17
C ASP A 87 -27.08 -5.33 -6.99
N ASP A 88 -28.01 -6.28 -7.08
CA ASP A 88 -28.23 -7.32 -6.07
C ASP A 88 -27.15 -8.42 -6.15
N ILE A 89 -26.74 -8.80 -7.36
CA ILE A 89 -25.61 -9.73 -7.54
C ILE A 89 -24.32 -9.06 -7.07
N PHE A 90 -24.09 -7.79 -7.40
CA PHE A 90 -22.89 -7.07 -7.00
C PHE A 90 -22.84 -6.75 -5.50
N SER A 91 -23.97 -6.50 -4.83
CA SER A 91 -23.99 -6.30 -3.38
C SER A 91 -23.84 -7.61 -2.61
N GLN A 92 -24.51 -8.69 -3.04
CA GLN A 92 -24.38 -10.01 -2.43
C GLN A 92 -22.97 -10.61 -2.67
N PHE A 93 -22.34 -10.32 -3.81
CA PHE A 93 -20.94 -10.69 -4.06
C PHE A 93 -19.92 -9.68 -3.50
N GLY A 94 -20.27 -8.40 -3.34
CA GLY A 94 -19.50 -7.40 -2.63
C GLY A 94 -19.33 -7.76 -1.16
N ASP A 95 -20.36 -8.37 -0.56
CA ASP A 95 -20.24 -8.97 0.75
C ASP A 95 -19.45 -10.28 0.73
N ILE A 96 -19.61 -11.19 -0.25
CA ILE A 96 -18.82 -12.43 -0.32
C ILE A 96 -17.34 -12.21 -0.65
N PHE A 97 -16.98 -11.17 -1.40
CA PHE A 97 -15.59 -10.87 -1.80
C PHE A 97 -14.96 -9.71 -1.02
N GLY A 98 -15.76 -8.75 -0.54
CA GLY A 98 -15.31 -7.68 0.36
C GLY A 98 -15.16 -8.13 1.81
N SER A 99 -15.79 -9.25 2.21
CA SER A 99 -15.60 -9.88 3.53
C SER A 99 -14.72 -11.13 3.52
N ALA A 100 -14.15 -11.54 2.38
CA ALA A 100 -13.27 -12.71 2.28
C ALA A 100 -11.80 -12.47 2.75
N PHE A 101 -11.56 -11.47 3.59
CA PHE A 101 -10.44 -11.48 4.55
C PHE A 101 -10.91 -11.54 6.02
N GLY A 102 -12.21 -11.71 6.27
CA GLY A 102 -12.72 -11.87 7.62
C GLY A 102 -14.19 -12.23 7.65
N SER A 103 -14.46 -13.51 7.92
CA SER A 103 -15.73 -14.05 8.43
C SER A 103 -16.73 -14.53 7.37
N SER A 104 -16.64 -15.78 6.95
CA SER A 104 -17.85 -16.63 6.84
C SER A 104 -17.50 -18.11 6.62
N PHE A 105 -17.38 -18.86 7.73
CA PHE A 105 -17.65 -20.29 7.78
C PHE A 105 -18.00 -20.63 9.23
N GLY A 106 -19.25 -20.99 9.51
CA GLY A 106 -19.68 -21.48 10.82
C GLY A 106 -21.11 -21.10 11.17
N GLY A 107 -21.99 -22.10 11.11
CA GLY A 107 -23.36 -22.00 11.60
C GLY A 107 -23.47 -21.82 13.12
N PHE A 108 -24.73 -21.65 13.54
CA PHE A 108 -25.30 -21.85 14.87
C PHE A 108 -24.32 -21.94 16.06
N GLY A 109 -24.44 -20.94 16.94
CA GLY A 109 -24.14 -21.11 18.35
C GLY A 109 -22.67 -21.06 18.72
N ARG A 110 -22.10 -19.86 18.78
CA ARG A 110 -21.08 -19.55 19.78
C ARG A 110 -21.09 -18.06 20.07
N SER A 111 -21.26 -17.75 21.36
CA SER A 111 -20.76 -16.55 22.03
C SER A 111 -19.27 -16.39 21.70
N GLY A 112 -18.95 -15.90 20.50
CA GLY A 112 -17.62 -15.44 20.15
C GLY A 112 -17.46 -14.08 20.79
N GLN A 113 -16.80 -14.03 21.95
CA GLN A 113 -16.25 -12.77 22.45
C GLN A 113 -15.51 -12.10 21.29
N THR A 114 -16.02 -10.96 20.82
CA THR A 114 -15.29 -10.11 19.89
C THR A 114 -13.92 -9.89 20.50
N ARG A 115 -12.86 -10.42 19.88
CA ARG A 115 -11.50 -10.20 20.35
C ARG A 115 -11.22 -8.71 20.21
N VAL A 116 -11.40 -7.97 21.29
CA VAL A 116 -11.17 -6.53 21.34
C VAL A 116 -9.67 -6.33 21.14
N ARG A 117 -9.29 -5.74 19.99
CA ARG A 117 -7.89 -5.44 19.69
C ARG A 117 -7.52 -4.07 20.26
N GLY A 118 -6.32 -3.96 20.81
CA GLY A 118 -5.77 -2.67 21.23
C GLY A 118 -5.51 -1.73 20.06
N SER A 119 -5.40 -0.43 20.35
CA SER A 119 -5.20 0.59 19.31
C SER A 119 -3.80 0.51 18.69
N ASN A 120 -3.69 0.82 17.41
CA ASN A 120 -2.40 0.94 16.74
C ASN A 120 -1.61 2.16 17.25
N LEU A 121 -0.29 2.05 17.27
CA LEU A 121 0.64 3.16 17.48
C LEU A 121 1.18 3.61 16.14
N ARG A 122 1.36 4.92 15.94
CA ARG A 122 1.99 5.45 14.73
C ARG A 122 3.22 6.26 15.12
N ILE A 123 4.36 5.93 14.52
CA ILE A 123 5.61 6.67 14.69
C ILE A 123 6.14 7.11 13.32
N LYS A 124 6.86 8.22 13.29
CA LYS A 124 7.60 8.66 12.11
C LYS A 124 9.06 8.30 12.28
N VAL A 125 9.67 7.75 11.23
CA VAL A 125 11.08 7.38 11.23
C VAL A 125 11.76 8.10 10.09
N LYS A 126 12.67 8.99 10.48
CA LYS A 126 13.50 9.74 9.56
C LYS A 126 14.63 8.85 9.05
N LEU A 127 14.81 8.79 7.74
CA LEU A 127 15.84 8.03 7.06
C LEU A 127 16.69 8.93 6.17
N SER A 128 17.99 8.73 6.18
CA SER A 128 18.87 9.34 5.18
C SER A 128 18.83 8.53 3.87
N LEU A 129 19.23 9.15 2.77
CA LEU A 129 19.31 8.49 1.47
C LEU A 129 20.25 7.26 1.48
N ASP A 130 21.31 7.29 2.29
CA ASP A 130 22.22 6.15 2.51
C ASP A 130 21.55 4.98 3.23
N GLU A 131 20.75 5.26 4.25
CA GLU A 131 19.96 4.24 4.94
C GLU A 131 18.88 3.64 4.02
N ILE A 132 18.30 4.43 3.13
CA ILE A 132 17.31 3.97 2.15
C ILE A 132 17.96 3.07 1.08
N ILE A 133 19.17 3.38 0.64
CA ILE A 133 19.85 2.60 -0.41
C ILE A 133 20.33 1.24 0.11
N ASN A 134 20.90 1.22 1.32
CA ASN A 134 21.48 0.00 1.90
C ASN A 134 20.46 -0.83 2.70
N GLY A 135 19.38 -0.20 3.16
CA GLY A 135 18.50 -0.76 4.18
C GLY A 135 19.14 -0.64 5.57
N VAL A 136 18.32 -0.57 6.61
CA VAL A 136 18.81 -0.37 7.98
C VAL A 136 17.92 -1.07 9.00
N GLU A 137 18.53 -1.57 10.07
CA GLU A 137 17.83 -2.03 11.26
C GLU A 137 17.88 -0.93 12.33
N LYS A 138 16.75 -0.27 12.61
CA LYS A 138 16.66 0.78 13.63
C LYS A 138 16.01 0.25 14.91
N LYS A 139 16.64 0.52 16.05
CA LYS A 139 16.08 0.28 17.38
C LYS A 139 15.38 1.55 17.86
N ILE A 140 14.08 1.49 18.04
CA ILE A 140 13.26 2.64 18.42
C ILE A 140 12.59 2.36 19.75
N LYS A 141 12.68 3.32 20.66
CA LYS A 141 11.93 3.28 21.92
C LYS A 141 10.50 3.72 21.65
N VAL A 142 9.56 2.85 21.95
CA VAL A 142 8.13 3.11 21.81
C VAL A 142 7.47 3.07 23.18
N ASN A 143 6.67 4.09 23.47
CA ASN A 143 5.83 4.14 24.65
C ASN A 143 4.48 3.55 24.28
N ARG A 144 4.20 2.34 24.78
CA ARG A 144 2.92 1.66 24.59
C ARG A 144 2.17 1.50 25.88
N LYS A 145 0.85 1.44 25.79
CA LYS A 145 -0.03 1.16 26.92
C LYS A 145 -0.15 -0.36 27.11
N ILE A 146 0.19 -0.85 28.30
CA ILE A 146 0.02 -2.25 28.71
C ILE A 146 -1.02 -2.35 29.81
N LEU A 147 -1.74 -3.46 29.89
CA LEU A 147 -2.70 -3.69 30.97
C LEU A 147 -1.94 -3.98 32.27
N SER A 148 -2.25 -3.27 33.36
CA SER A 148 -1.62 -3.58 34.65
C SER A 148 -2.04 -4.97 35.12
N LYS A 149 -1.06 -5.76 35.61
CA LYS A 149 -1.32 -7.09 36.19
C LYS A 149 -2.21 -7.01 37.44
N ASP A 150 -2.19 -5.88 38.13
CA ASP A 150 -2.94 -5.63 39.37
C ASP A 150 -4.32 -4.98 39.12
N ALA A 151 -4.66 -4.73 37.85
CA ALA A 151 -6.00 -4.24 37.49
C ALA A 151 -7.03 -5.37 37.64
N LYS A 152 -8.00 -5.15 38.53
CA LYS A 152 -9.15 -6.04 38.70
C LYS A 152 -10.33 -5.49 37.92
N PHE A 153 -11.02 -6.38 37.22
CA PHE A 153 -12.17 -6.08 36.40
C PHE A 153 -13.39 -6.83 36.95
N SER A 154 -14.52 -6.13 37.06
CA SER A 154 -15.83 -6.71 37.36
C SER A 154 -16.70 -6.69 36.10
N ASN A 155 -17.75 -7.50 36.07
CA ASN A 155 -18.74 -7.40 35.00
C ASN A 155 -19.38 -6.02 35.00
N CYS A 156 -19.51 -5.42 33.82
CA CYS A 156 -20.17 -4.13 33.68
C CYS A 156 -21.62 -4.24 34.15
N SER A 157 -22.02 -3.41 35.12
CA SER A 157 -23.37 -3.42 35.71
C SER A 157 -24.50 -3.12 34.72
N VAL A 158 -24.19 -2.47 33.59
CA VAL A 158 -25.19 -2.05 32.60
C VAL A 158 -25.47 -3.13 31.56
N CYS A 159 -24.45 -3.87 31.14
CA CYS A 159 -24.58 -4.92 30.13
C CYS A 159 -24.43 -6.34 30.69
N ASN A 160 -24.15 -6.48 31.99
CA ASN A 160 -23.92 -7.76 32.68
C ASN A 160 -22.90 -8.67 31.97
N GLY A 161 -21.84 -8.08 31.42
CA GLY A 161 -20.81 -8.83 30.70
C GLY A 161 -21.05 -9.03 29.21
N SER A 162 -22.22 -8.67 28.67
CA SER A 162 -22.54 -8.89 27.25
C SER A 162 -21.82 -7.92 26.30
N GLY A 163 -21.31 -6.79 26.80
CA GLY A 163 -20.68 -5.73 25.99
C GLY A 163 -21.66 -4.92 25.11
N GLN A 164 -22.93 -5.33 25.04
CA GLN A 164 -23.96 -4.70 24.21
C GLN A 164 -25.26 -4.51 25.00
N VAL A 165 -25.91 -3.37 24.80
CA VAL A 165 -27.22 -3.08 25.38
C VAL A 165 -28.28 -3.17 24.29
N THR A 166 -29.33 -3.92 24.58
CA THR A 166 -30.46 -4.11 23.69
C THR A 166 -31.47 -3.00 23.94
N LYS A 167 -31.75 -2.17 22.94
CA LYS A 167 -32.82 -1.16 22.97
C LYS A 167 -34.04 -1.69 22.22
N ILE A 168 -35.15 -1.81 22.92
CA ILE A 168 -36.43 -2.18 22.33
C ILE A 168 -37.21 -0.88 22.08
N THR A 169 -37.55 -0.60 20.83
CA THR A 169 -38.32 0.58 20.43
C THR A 169 -39.63 0.13 19.80
N ASN A 170 -40.76 0.64 20.28
CA ASN A 170 -42.06 0.34 19.69
C ASN A 170 -42.25 1.21 18.43
N THR A 171 -42.48 0.57 17.29
CA THR A 171 -42.81 1.21 16.02
C THR A 171 -44.23 0.85 15.59
N ILE A 172 -44.79 1.57 14.63
CA ILE A 172 -46.14 1.31 14.08
C ILE A 172 -46.25 -0.11 13.48
N LEU A 173 -45.12 -0.71 13.10
CA LEU A 173 -45.01 -2.06 12.54
C LEU A 173 -44.67 -3.15 13.59
N GLY A 174 -44.60 -2.80 14.88
CA GLY A 174 -44.28 -3.73 15.98
C GLY A 174 -43.04 -3.32 16.79
N ARG A 175 -42.59 -4.23 17.67
CA ARG A 175 -41.42 -3.98 18.55
C ARG A 175 -40.13 -4.22 17.75
N MET A 176 -39.37 -3.16 17.49
CA MET A 176 -38.05 -3.25 16.88
C MET A 176 -37.00 -3.35 17.98
N GLN A 177 -36.17 -4.40 17.93
CA GLN A 177 -35.06 -4.61 18.84
C GLN A 177 -33.76 -4.24 18.12
N SER A 178 -33.03 -3.25 18.63
CA SER A 178 -31.71 -2.88 18.14
C SER A 178 -30.64 -3.09 19.22
N SER A 179 -29.54 -3.75 18.87
CA SER A 179 -28.37 -3.85 19.75
C SER A 179 -27.46 -2.65 19.52
N SER A 180 -26.91 -2.09 20.60
CA SER A 180 -25.92 -1.02 20.56
C SER A 180 -24.77 -1.35 21.50
N ILE A 181 -23.56 -0.87 21.20
CA ILE A 181 -22.38 -1.07 22.05
C ILE A 181 -22.64 -0.42 23.41
N CYS A 182 -22.36 -1.14 24.50
CA CYS A 182 -22.52 -0.59 25.84
C CYS A 182 -21.52 0.56 26.04
N VAL A 183 -22.03 1.79 26.20
CA VAL A 183 -21.22 3.01 26.36
C VAL A 183 -20.39 2.97 27.65
N ASN A 184 -20.87 2.29 28.69
CA ASN A 184 -20.19 2.23 29.99
C ASN A 184 -18.93 1.34 29.97
N CYS A 185 -18.87 0.32 29.10
CA CYS A 185 -17.70 -0.55 28.96
C CYS A 185 -17.07 -0.49 27.56
N ASN A 186 -17.57 0.37 26.67
CA ASN A 186 -17.15 0.47 25.27
C ASN A 186 -17.04 -0.90 24.56
N GLY A 187 -17.97 -1.81 24.85
CA GLY A 187 -17.99 -3.14 24.24
C GLY A 187 -17.13 -4.20 24.92
N SER A 188 -16.36 -3.86 25.97
CA SER A 188 -15.50 -4.84 26.66
C SER A 188 -16.27 -5.83 27.54
N GLY A 189 -17.50 -5.49 27.94
CA GLY A 189 -18.30 -6.25 28.91
C GLY A 189 -17.83 -6.10 30.37
N GLN A 190 -16.68 -5.47 30.60
CA GLN A 190 -16.03 -5.37 31.90
C GLN A 190 -15.78 -3.91 32.30
N SER A 191 -15.85 -3.64 33.60
CA SER A 191 -15.54 -2.35 34.22
C SER A 191 -14.39 -2.50 35.21
N LEU A 192 -13.50 -1.52 35.28
CA LEU A 192 -12.39 -1.51 36.23
C LEU A 192 -12.93 -1.38 37.66
N SER A 193 -12.67 -2.39 38.51
CA SER A 193 -13.10 -2.40 39.91
C SER A 193 -12.01 -1.92 40.87
N HIS A 194 -10.75 -2.17 40.54
CA HIS A 194 -9.60 -1.66 41.29
C HIS A 194 -8.58 -1.04 40.34
N LYS A 195 -8.30 0.25 40.55
CA LYS A 195 -7.32 1.01 39.78
C LYS A 195 -5.96 0.99 40.49
N PRO A 196 -4.94 0.34 39.92
CA PRO A 196 -3.59 0.37 40.49
C PRO A 196 -2.92 1.74 40.33
N SER A 197 -1.99 2.04 41.23
CA SER A 197 -1.23 3.29 41.24
C SER A 197 -0.47 3.47 39.91
N GLY A 198 -0.59 4.65 39.29
CA GLY A 198 0.05 4.96 38.01
C GLY A 198 -0.71 4.51 36.76
N ALA A 199 -1.81 3.76 36.90
CA ALA A 199 -2.65 3.38 35.76
C ALA A 199 -3.65 4.48 35.35
N ASP A 200 -4.08 4.47 34.10
CA ASP A 200 -5.14 5.37 33.62
C ASP A 200 -6.55 4.88 34.03
N SER A 201 -7.60 5.59 33.60
CA SER A 201 -9.00 5.21 33.90
C SER A 201 -9.42 3.84 33.36
N SER A 202 -8.62 3.26 32.45
CA SER A 202 -8.83 1.94 31.88
C SER A 202 -7.93 0.86 32.50
N GLY A 203 -7.13 1.20 33.52
CA GLY A 203 -6.19 0.27 34.15
C GLY A 203 -4.90 0.04 33.35
N MET A 204 -4.60 0.92 32.37
CA MET A 204 -3.42 0.79 31.52
C MET A 204 -2.23 1.57 32.08
N LEU A 205 -1.03 1.01 31.96
CA LEU A 205 0.25 1.62 32.33
C LEU A 205 1.04 1.97 31.07
N ASN A 206 1.77 3.09 31.11
CA ASN A 206 2.75 3.40 30.07
C ASN A 206 4.00 2.52 30.28
N HIS A 207 4.40 1.78 29.25
CA HIS A 207 5.58 0.94 29.25
C HIS A 207 6.44 1.30 28.04
N GLU A 208 7.69 1.69 28.32
CA GLU A 208 8.69 1.96 27.29
C GLU A 208 9.32 0.63 26.86
N GLU A 209 9.23 0.30 25.57
CA GLU A 209 9.84 -0.89 25.00
C GLU A 209 10.73 -0.50 23.81
N THR A 210 11.91 -1.11 23.69
CA THR A 210 12.75 -0.93 22.51
C THR A 210 12.40 -1.98 21.47
N VAL A 211 11.90 -1.53 20.31
CA VAL A 211 11.52 -2.39 19.19
C VAL A 211 12.56 -2.26 18.09
N SER A 212 13.07 -3.39 17.60
CA SER A 212 13.95 -3.44 16.43
C SER A 212 13.10 -3.53 15.16
N ILE A 213 13.31 -2.59 14.24
CA ILE A 213 12.54 -2.47 13.00
C ILE A 213 13.51 -2.61 11.84
N LYS A 214 13.32 -3.66 11.03
CA LYS A 214 14.08 -3.88 9.80
C LYS A 214 13.41 -3.14 8.66
N ILE A 215 14.09 -2.14 8.13
CA ILE A 215 13.62 -1.32 7.03
C ILE A 215 14.34 -1.80 5.77
N PRO A 216 13.61 -2.35 4.78
CA PRO A 216 14.23 -2.84 3.56
C PRO A 216 14.79 -1.67 2.73
N PRO A 217 15.79 -1.93 1.87
CA PRO A 217 16.25 -0.92 0.93
C PRO A 217 15.13 -0.54 -0.05
N GLY A 218 15.15 0.71 -0.53
CA GLY A 218 14.21 1.18 -1.54
C GLY A 218 12.90 1.75 -1.03
N VAL A 219 12.72 1.88 0.28
CA VAL A 219 11.54 2.54 0.86
C VAL A 219 11.38 3.97 0.34
N GLU A 220 10.14 4.40 0.15
CA GLU A 220 9.76 5.73 -0.31
C GLU A 220 9.15 6.56 0.81
N GLU A 221 9.19 7.89 0.63
CA GLU A 221 8.48 8.85 1.48
C GLU A 221 7.00 8.46 1.62
N GLY A 222 6.48 8.49 2.85
CA GLY A 222 5.07 8.21 3.11
C GLY A 222 4.71 6.72 3.16
N MET A 223 5.63 5.80 2.85
CA MET A 223 5.40 4.37 3.04
C MET A 223 5.16 4.03 4.52
N GLN A 224 4.25 3.09 4.77
CA GLN A 224 3.93 2.62 6.12
C GLN A 224 4.33 1.16 6.31
N LEU A 225 5.29 0.92 7.20
CA LEU A 225 5.68 -0.43 7.62
C LEU A 225 4.90 -0.83 8.86
N LYS A 226 4.36 -2.06 8.86
CA LYS A 226 3.55 -2.58 9.97
C LYS A 226 4.36 -3.59 10.78
N VAL A 227 4.56 -3.29 12.06
CA VAL A 227 5.15 -4.21 13.03
C VAL A 227 4.04 -4.77 13.93
N SER A 228 3.73 -6.05 13.71
CA SER A 228 2.57 -6.70 14.33
C SER A 228 2.70 -6.82 15.85
N GLY A 229 1.63 -6.53 16.57
CA GLY A 229 1.52 -6.74 18.02
C GLY A 229 2.36 -5.81 18.90
N LYS A 230 2.99 -4.78 18.31
CA LYS A 230 3.79 -3.77 19.01
C LYS A 230 3.05 -2.46 19.27
N GLY A 231 1.74 -2.42 19.05
CA GLY A 231 0.85 -1.32 19.43
C GLY A 231 0.42 -1.39 20.90
N ASN A 232 -0.63 -0.65 21.24
CA ASN A 232 -1.19 -0.68 22.59
C ASN A 232 -1.88 -2.01 22.86
N GLU A 233 -1.84 -2.50 24.09
CA GLU A 233 -2.66 -3.61 24.52
C GLU A 233 -4.14 -3.24 24.56
N SER A 234 -4.98 -4.27 24.51
CA SER A 234 -6.40 -4.12 24.74
C SER A 234 -6.68 -3.91 26.22
N ASN A 235 -7.73 -3.15 26.53
CA ASN A 235 -8.25 -3.03 27.90
C ASN A 235 -9.00 -4.30 28.36
N ASN A 236 -9.10 -5.32 27.50
CA ASN A 236 -9.69 -6.61 27.80
C ASN A 236 -8.59 -7.67 27.97
N LYS A 237 -8.69 -8.49 29.04
CA LYS A 237 -7.72 -9.57 29.33
C LYS A 237 -7.54 -10.57 28.17
N ASN A 238 -8.54 -10.75 27.32
CA ASN A 238 -8.48 -11.67 26.17
C ASN A 238 -8.22 -10.95 24.83
N GLY A 239 -7.89 -9.66 24.86
CA GLY A 239 -7.64 -8.86 23.67
C GLY A 239 -6.18 -8.93 23.21
N SER A 240 -5.95 -8.87 21.89
CA SER A 240 -4.60 -8.77 21.33
C SER A 240 -4.14 -7.32 21.26
N SER A 241 -2.83 -7.10 21.25
CA SER A 241 -2.26 -5.77 21.02
C SER A 241 -2.55 -5.26 19.60
N GLY A 242 -2.63 -3.94 19.46
CA GLY A 242 -2.56 -3.27 18.17
C GLY A 242 -1.20 -3.44 17.50
N ASP A 243 -1.05 -2.83 16.34
CA ASP A 243 0.22 -2.81 15.59
C ASP A 243 0.95 -1.48 15.76
N LEU A 244 2.26 -1.51 15.55
CA LEU A 244 3.07 -0.31 15.38
C LEU A 244 3.17 -0.02 13.87
N LEU A 245 2.64 1.12 13.46
CA LEU A 245 2.70 1.66 12.11
C LEU A 245 3.85 2.67 12.03
N VAL A 246 4.86 2.32 11.24
CA VAL A 246 6.07 3.11 11.05
C VAL A 246 5.94 3.86 9.73
N LEU A 247 5.73 5.17 9.81
CA LEU A 247 5.72 6.04 8.64
C LEU A 247 7.16 6.44 8.32
N ILE A 248 7.60 6.16 7.10
CA ILE A 248 8.92 6.57 6.62
C ILE A 248 8.90 8.03 6.20
N GLU A 249 9.91 8.78 6.66
CA GLU A 249 10.19 10.16 6.28
C GLU A 249 11.64 10.24 5.76
N GLU A 250 11.84 10.65 4.52
CA GLU A 250 13.12 10.83 3.86
C GLU A 250 13.68 12.21 4.21
N LEU A 251 14.93 12.23 4.67
CA LEU A 251 15.67 13.45 4.91
C LEU A 251 16.20 13.99 3.58
N PRO A 252 16.07 15.30 3.32
CA PRO A 252 16.68 15.91 2.16
C PRO A 252 18.20 15.73 2.21
N ASN A 253 18.80 15.50 1.05
CA ASN A 253 20.24 15.37 0.89
C ASN A 253 20.76 16.56 0.07
N ASP A 254 21.93 17.07 0.44
CA ASP A 254 22.52 18.25 -0.20
C ASP A 254 23.10 17.95 -1.59
N ASP A 255 23.61 16.74 -1.80
CA ASP A 255 24.28 16.34 -3.03
C ASP A 255 23.31 15.68 -4.03
N PHE A 256 22.32 14.94 -3.54
CA PHE A 256 21.45 14.11 -4.37
C PHE A 256 19.97 14.46 -4.20
N VAL A 257 19.27 14.60 -5.32
CA VAL A 257 17.82 14.72 -5.35
C VAL A 257 17.21 13.43 -5.86
N ARG A 258 16.30 12.84 -5.09
CA ARG A 258 15.61 11.59 -5.45
C ARG A 258 14.37 11.87 -6.30
N GLU A 259 14.25 11.16 -7.42
CA GLU A 259 13.03 11.10 -8.23
C GLU A 259 12.62 9.63 -8.42
N GLY A 260 11.71 9.15 -7.57
CA GLY A 260 11.32 7.74 -7.54
C GLY A 260 12.52 6.83 -7.25
N LYS A 261 12.90 5.99 -8.22
CA LYS A 261 14.10 5.13 -8.15
C LYS A 261 15.36 5.80 -8.69
N HIS A 262 15.23 6.92 -9.38
CA HIS A 262 16.34 7.65 -9.99
C HIS A 262 16.91 8.66 -9.02
N LEU A 263 18.20 8.94 -9.17
CA LEU A 263 18.90 9.97 -8.43
C LEU A 263 19.39 11.03 -9.41
N HIS A 264 19.34 12.29 -8.99
CA HIS A 264 19.85 13.43 -9.71
C HIS A 264 21.01 14.03 -8.94
N TYR A 265 22.10 14.32 -9.63
CA TYR A 265 23.30 14.91 -9.07
C TYR A 265 23.77 16.06 -9.95
N ASP A 266 23.94 17.23 -9.35
CA ASP A 266 24.45 18.42 -10.03
C ASP A 266 25.97 18.43 -9.97
N LEU A 267 26.62 18.10 -11.10
CA LEU A 267 28.05 18.14 -11.24
C LEU A 267 28.50 19.51 -11.75
N TYR A 268 29.07 20.32 -10.87
CA TYR A 268 29.70 21.57 -11.25
C TYR A 268 31.13 21.35 -11.76
N ILE A 269 31.42 21.87 -12.96
CA ILE A 269 32.74 21.85 -13.60
C ILE A 269 33.16 23.24 -14.04
N SER A 270 34.46 23.51 -14.03
CA SER A 270 34.97 24.79 -14.55
C SER A 270 34.96 24.84 -16.08
N ILE A 271 35.01 26.04 -16.65
CA ILE A 271 35.14 26.24 -18.10
C ILE A 271 36.37 25.49 -18.64
N SER A 272 37.51 25.56 -17.94
CA SER A 272 38.73 24.86 -18.33
C SER A 272 38.56 23.34 -18.36
N GLU A 273 37.89 22.77 -17.36
CA GLU A 273 37.57 21.33 -17.33
C GLU A 273 36.63 20.93 -18.47
N ALA A 274 35.63 21.76 -18.76
CA ALA A 274 34.68 21.52 -19.84
C ALA A 274 35.35 21.56 -21.23
N THR A 275 36.26 22.52 -21.45
CA THR A 275 36.98 22.67 -22.72
C THR A 275 37.98 21.54 -22.94
N LEU A 276 38.78 21.20 -21.93
CA LEU A 276 39.86 20.21 -22.08
C LEU A 276 39.35 18.76 -22.03
N GLY A 277 38.24 18.51 -21.35
CA GLY A 277 37.77 17.17 -21.04
C GLY A 277 38.62 16.53 -19.94
N ILE A 278 37.99 16.13 -18.84
CA ILE A 278 38.67 15.57 -17.67
C ILE A 278 37.92 14.34 -17.16
N SER A 279 38.62 13.48 -16.42
CA SER A 279 37.97 12.44 -15.63
C SER A 279 37.77 12.93 -14.20
N LYS A 280 36.53 12.93 -13.71
CA LYS A 280 36.17 13.40 -12.37
C LYS A 280 35.62 12.25 -11.55
N ASP A 281 36.04 12.17 -10.30
CA ASP A 281 35.57 11.16 -9.37
C ASP A 281 34.36 11.72 -8.61
N ILE A 282 33.22 11.02 -8.68
CA ILE A 282 32.00 11.35 -7.95
C ILE A 282 31.87 10.37 -6.79
N ASN A 283 31.64 10.92 -5.59
CA ASN A 283 31.31 10.14 -4.41
C ASN A 283 29.83 9.77 -4.48
N LEU A 284 29.55 8.50 -4.75
CA LEU A 284 28.21 7.94 -4.69
C LEU A 284 27.93 7.41 -3.29
N ILE A 285 26.65 7.26 -3.01
CA ILE A 285 26.16 6.57 -1.82
C ILE A 285 26.42 5.07 -2.02
N GLY A 286 27.53 4.58 -1.47
CA GLY A 286 28.01 3.19 -1.64
C GLY A 286 29.27 3.01 -2.49
N GLY A 287 29.95 4.07 -2.92
CA GLY A 287 31.27 3.95 -3.57
C GLY A 287 31.71 5.18 -4.35
N LYS A 288 32.86 5.09 -5.03
CA LYS A 288 33.34 6.14 -5.94
C LYS A 288 33.19 5.69 -7.38
N VAL A 289 32.75 6.59 -8.25
CA VAL A 289 32.69 6.35 -9.69
C VAL A 289 33.45 7.44 -10.41
N ARG A 290 34.37 7.02 -11.28
CA ARG A 290 35.08 7.92 -12.20
C ARG A 290 34.24 8.12 -13.45
N ILE A 291 33.91 9.37 -13.76
CA ILE A 291 33.21 9.74 -14.99
C ILE A 291 34.19 10.48 -15.89
N LYS A 292 34.29 10.02 -17.15
CA LYS A 292 35.03 10.73 -18.19
C LYS A 292 34.11 11.77 -18.83
N LEU A 293 34.53 13.04 -18.75
CA LEU A 293 33.87 14.15 -19.42
C LEU A 293 34.56 14.38 -20.76
N GLU A 294 33.76 14.49 -21.82
CA GLU A 294 34.25 14.75 -23.16
C GLU A 294 34.73 16.21 -23.28
N PRO A 295 35.82 16.48 -24.03
CA PRO A 295 36.21 17.83 -24.36
C PRO A 295 35.08 18.57 -25.09
N GLY A 296 34.84 19.83 -24.72
CA GLY A 296 33.76 20.65 -25.28
C GLY A 296 32.37 20.30 -24.75
N ILE A 297 32.28 19.61 -23.60
CA ILE A 297 30.99 19.30 -22.98
C ILE A 297 30.22 20.59 -22.65
N GLN A 298 28.96 20.62 -23.07
CA GLN A 298 28.08 21.77 -22.87
C GLN A 298 27.34 21.69 -21.53
N SER A 299 27.05 22.86 -20.96
CA SER A 299 26.22 22.96 -19.75
C SER A 299 24.81 22.42 -20.01
N GLY A 300 24.21 21.78 -19.03
CA GLY A 300 22.90 21.13 -19.14
C GLY A 300 22.89 19.82 -19.93
N LYS A 301 24.06 19.25 -20.26
CA LYS A 301 24.17 17.85 -20.72
C LYS A 301 23.92 16.93 -19.51
N THR A 302 23.04 15.95 -19.68
CA THR A 302 22.79 14.93 -18.65
C THR A 302 23.50 13.64 -19.02
N LEU A 303 24.35 13.16 -18.13
CA LEU A 303 25.02 11.87 -18.25
C LEU A 303 24.26 10.84 -17.42
N ARG A 304 23.92 9.71 -18.04
CA ARG A 304 23.15 8.64 -17.37
C ARG A 304 24.07 7.50 -16.96
N LEU A 305 24.22 7.30 -15.66
CA LEU A 305 24.89 6.14 -15.08
C LEU A 305 23.87 5.06 -14.73
N ARG A 306 23.89 3.97 -15.49
CA ARG A 306 22.93 2.87 -15.34
C ARG A 306 23.12 2.11 -14.03
N ASN A 307 22.02 1.71 -13.38
CA ASN A 307 21.99 0.91 -12.15
C ASN A 307 22.73 1.55 -10.94
N LYS A 308 22.85 2.87 -10.93
CA LYS A 308 23.48 3.66 -9.86
C LYS A 308 22.49 4.50 -9.04
N GLY A 309 21.19 4.28 -9.23
CA GLY A 309 20.12 4.84 -8.40
C GLY A 309 19.71 3.90 -7.26
N ILE A 310 18.45 4.00 -6.84
CA ILE A 310 17.90 3.28 -5.70
C ILE A 310 17.31 1.94 -6.14
N GLN A 311 17.41 0.94 -5.28
CA GLN A 311 16.78 -0.37 -5.43
C GLN A 311 15.25 -0.23 -5.32
N ASP A 312 14.49 -0.83 -6.22
CA ASP A 312 13.04 -0.91 -6.06
C ASP A 312 12.69 -1.89 -4.92
N ILE A 313 11.65 -1.58 -4.15
CA ILE A 313 11.21 -2.44 -3.04
C ILE A 313 10.53 -3.73 -3.53
N ASN A 314 9.86 -3.65 -4.68
CA ASN A 314 9.09 -4.75 -5.26
C ASN A 314 9.90 -5.59 -6.26
N SER A 315 11.03 -5.08 -6.73
CA SER A 315 11.83 -5.74 -7.75
C SER A 315 13.33 -5.63 -7.47
N TYR A 316 14.10 -6.59 -7.99
CA TYR A 316 15.56 -6.51 -7.93
C TYR A 316 16.15 -5.43 -8.86
N SER A 317 15.33 -4.64 -9.53
CA SER A 317 15.81 -3.56 -10.40
C SER A 317 16.34 -2.37 -9.61
N LYS A 318 17.40 -1.75 -10.12
CA LYS A 318 17.93 -0.48 -9.61
C LYS A 318 17.60 0.63 -10.59
N GLY A 319 17.34 1.83 -10.06
CA GLY A 319 17.28 3.03 -10.88
C GLY A 319 18.65 3.46 -11.40
N ASP A 320 18.63 4.57 -12.10
CA ASP A 320 19.80 5.19 -12.71
C ASP A 320 20.15 6.49 -11.99
N LEU A 321 21.43 6.87 -12.03
CA LEU A 321 21.89 8.18 -11.59
C LEU A 321 22.04 9.10 -12.81
N LEU A 322 21.37 10.23 -12.76
CA LEU A 322 21.37 11.29 -13.77
C LEU A 322 22.28 12.41 -13.27
N VAL A 323 23.43 12.55 -13.91
CA VAL A 323 24.41 13.58 -13.60
C VAL A 323 24.18 14.77 -14.52
N HIS A 324 23.73 15.87 -13.96
CA HIS A 324 23.51 17.14 -14.66
C HIS A 324 24.81 17.95 -14.63
N VAL A 325 25.40 18.16 -15.80
CA VAL A 325 26.66 18.90 -15.90
C VAL A 325 26.36 20.40 -15.94
N ASN A 326 26.86 21.14 -14.95
CA ASN A 326 26.71 22.59 -14.85
C ASN A 326 28.09 23.25 -14.97
N ILE A 327 28.27 24.10 -15.98
CA ILE A 327 29.51 24.86 -16.13
C ILE A 327 29.48 26.05 -15.16
N TRP A 328 30.39 26.05 -14.20
CA TRP A 328 30.54 27.12 -13.22
C TRP A 328 31.40 28.25 -13.77
N THR A 329 30.86 29.47 -13.72
CA THR A 329 31.57 30.69 -14.12
C THR A 329 32.07 31.43 -12.89
N PRO A 330 33.39 31.68 -12.75
CA PRO A 330 33.95 32.37 -11.60
C PRO A 330 33.48 33.82 -11.51
N LYS A 331 33.10 34.26 -10.30
CA LYS A 331 32.65 35.64 -10.04
C LYS A 331 33.80 36.64 -9.85
N VAL A 332 34.98 36.15 -9.46
CA VAL A 332 36.16 36.97 -9.19
C VAL A 332 37.32 36.46 -10.02
N LEU A 333 38.00 37.37 -10.71
CA LEU A 333 39.12 37.07 -11.60
C LEU A 333 40.35 37.90 -11.23
N SER A 334 41.52 37.28 -11.25
CA SER A 334 42.82 37.97 -11.17
C SER A 334 43.10 38.79 -12.42
N LYS A 335 44.05 39.72 -12.36
CA LYS A 335 44.44 40.57 -13.51
C LYS A 335 44.83 39.73 -14.74
N LYS A 336 45.66 38.70 -14.54
CA LYS A 336 46.08 37.77 -15.60
C LYS A 336 44.91 37.02 -16.24
N GLN A 337 43.96 36.54 -15.42
CA GLN A 337 42.77 35.85 -15.94
C GLN A 337 41.85 36.79 -16.73
N LYS A 338 41.71 38.04 -16.28
CA LYS A 338 40.93 39.05 -17.02
C LYS A 338 41.55 39.37 -18.37
N GLU A 339 42.87 39.50 -18.43
CA GLU A 339 43.60 39.72 -19.70
C GLU A 339 43.41 38.54 -20.65
N PHE A 340 43.59 37.30 -20.16
CA PHE A 340 43.32 36.09 -20.95
C PHE A 340 41.90 36.07 -21.54
N PHE A 341 40.87 36.28 -20.74
CA PHE A 341 39.50 36.26 -21.25
C PHE A 341 39.22 37.41 -22.23
N LYS A 342 39.87 38.58 -22.08
CA LYS A 342 39.73 39.69 -23.04
C LYS A 342 40.26 39.32 -24.42
N GLU A 343 41.43 38.67 -24.48
CA GLU A 343 42.02 38.21 -25.74
C GLU A 343 41.13 37.17 -26.43
N MET A 344 40.43 36.34 -25.64
CA MET A 344 39.54 35.30 -26.16
C MET A 344 38.17 35.83 -26.61
N ILE A 345 37.77 37.07 -26.31
CA ILE A 345 36.44 37.60 -26.72
C ILE A 345 36.28 37.61 -28.24
N ASP A 346 37.35 37.97 -28.96
CA ASP A 346 37.30 38.13 -30.41
C ASP A 346 37.63 36.84 -31.17
N ASP A 347 38.10 35.80 -30.48
CA ASP A 347 38.43 34.50 -31.04
C ASP A 347 37.17 33.72 -31.47
N ASP A 348 37.19 33.17 -32.68
CA ASP A 348 36.04 32.49 -33.25
C ASP A 348 35.62 31.23 -32.48
N ASN A 349 36.54 30.59 -31.74
CA ASN A 349 36.22 29.40 -30.93
C ASN A 349 35.46 29.74 -29.64
N PHE A 350 35.54 30.98 -29.17
CA PHE A 350 34.86 31.45 -27.97
C PHE A 350 33.54 32.15 -28.28
N LYS A 351 33.23 32.39 -29.56
CA LYS A 351 31.93 32.88 -30.02
C LYS A 351 30.89 31.75 -29.95
N PRO A 352 29.83 31.87 -29.12
CA PRO A 352 28.81 30.83 -29.03
C PRO A 352 28.07 30.66 -30.36
N ASN A 353 28.04 29.44 -30.89
CA ASN A 353 27.31 29.09 -32.12
C ASN A 353 26.42 27.86 -31.88
N PRO A 354 25.30 27.99 -31.13
CA PRO A 354 24.42 26.88 -30.81
C PRO A 354 23.82 26.31 -32.11
N LYS A 355 23.97 25.00 -32.34
CA LYS A 355 23.38 24.32 -33.49
C LYS A 355 21.92 23.97 -33.18
N LYS A 356 21.10 23.73 -34.21
CA LYS A 356 19.69 23.27 -34.04
C LYS A 356 19.56 21.95 -33.24
N SER A 357 20.64 21.18 -33.12
CA SER A 357 20.71 19.99 -32.26
C SER A 357 20.80 20.32 -30.77
N ASP A 358 21.26 21.52 -30.44
CA ASP A 358 21.55 21.96 -29.08
C ASP A 358 20.28 22.61 -28.52
N LYS A 359 19.34 21.76 -28.06
CA LYS A 359 18.08 22.23 -27.47
C LYS A 359 18.36 23.25 -26.37
N SER A 360 17.76 24.42 -26.47
CA SER A 360 17.86 25.45 -25.44
C SER A 360 17.23 24.95 -24.12
N PHE A 361 17.60 25.58 -23.00
CA PHE A 361 16.97 25.29 -21.70
C PHE A 361 15.44 25.36 -21.77
N PHE A 362 14.90 26.40 -22.43
CA PHE A 362 13.46 26.58 -22.61
C PHE A 362 12.82 25.50 -23.48
N GLU A 363 13.47 25.05 -24.54
CA GLU A 363 12.96 23.94 -25.37
C GLU A 363 12.92 22.64 -24.59
N LYS A 364 13.96 22.35 -23.78
CA LYS A 364 13.98 21.16 -22.91
C LYS A 364 12.84 21.20 -21.89
N VAL A 365 12.60 22.35 -21.28
CA VAL A 365 11.50 22.55 -20.32
C VAL A 365 10.14 22.40 -21.02
N ARG A 366 9.96 23.02 -22.20
CA ARG A 366 8.72 22.89 -22.98
C ARG A 366 8.42 21.43 -23.34
N ASP A 367 9.43 20.67 -23.74
CA ASP A 367 9.28 19.24 -24.07
C ASP A 367 8.97 18.37 -22.84
N MET A 368 9.18 18.86 -21.60
CA MET A 368 8.77 18.16 -20.37
C MET A 368 7.32 18.47 -19.95
N PHE A 369 6.75 19.57 -20.41
CA PHE A 369 5.39 20.02 -20.06
C PHE A 369 4.36 19.86 -21.20
N ALA A 370 4.81 19.56 -22.42
CA ALA A 370 3.98 19.18 -23.56
C ALA A 370 3.85 17.65 -23.63
#